data_AF-A0A847BUN2-F1
#
_entry.id   AF-A0A847BUN2-F1
#
_cell.length_a   1.000
_cell.length_b   1.000
_cell.length_c   1.000
_cell.angle_alpha   90.00
_cell.angle_beta   90.00
_cell.angle_gamma   90.00
#
_symmetry.space_group_name_H-M   'P 1'
#
loop_
_entity.id
_entity.type
_entity.pdbx_description
1 polymer ?
#
loop_
_entity_poly.entity_id
_entity_poly.type
_entity_poly.pdbx_seq_one_letter_code
_entity_poly.pdbx_strand_id
1 'polypeptide(L)'
;MGFLLSFFLILNADAKIYEQNCVPCHEELDVGIDKFFYRYVLVFSSEISVKAALKDYLLHPMKEKSILPDGLIEKYGIKEPSSLKEDALEEAIDEYWRRYTFIGKLR
;
A
#
# COMPACT_ATOMS: atom_id res chain seq x y z
N MET A 1 -16.25 -39.85 -17.16
CA MET A 1 -15.19 -38.96 -17.66
C MET A 1 -15.69 -37.53 -17.49
N GLY A 2 -15.01 -36.69 -16.73
CA GLY A 2 -15.40 -35.28 -16.56
C GLY A 2 -15.32 -34.76 -15.12
N PHE A 3 -14.16 -34.94 -14.49
CA PHE A 3 -13.76 -34.14 -13.33
C PHE A 3 -13.29 -32.77 -13.86
N LEU A 4 -13.39 -31.74 -13.01
CA LEU A 4 -12.78 -30.40 -13.13
C LEU A 4 -13.54 -29.35 -13.97
N LEU A 5 -14.12 -28.38 -13.26
CA LEU A 5 -13.96 -26.94 -13.51
C LEU A 5 -14.64 -26.17 -12.35
N SER A 6 -13.95 -26.07 -11.21
CA SER A 6 -14.23 -25.03 -10.22
C SER A 6 -12.92 -24.28 -9.97
N PHE A 7 -12.67 -23.28 -10.82
CA PHE A 7 -11.47 -22.47 -10.79
C PHE A 7 -11.80 -21.12 -10.12
N PHE A 8 -11.40 -21.02 -8.85
CA PHE A 8 -10.96 -19.81 -8.12
C PHE A 8 -11.65 -18.46 -8.43
N LEU A 9 -12.57 -18.06 -7.53
CA LEU A 9 -13.07 -16.68 -7.40
C LEU A 9 -12.72 -16.13 -6.00
N ILE A 10 -11.42 -15.97 -5.69
CA ILE A 10 -10.98 -15.37 -4.42
C ILE A 10 -10.27 -14.01 -4.62
N LEU A 11 -9.93 -13.62 -5.85
CA LEU A 11 -9.05 -12.47 -6.11
C LEU A 11 -9.68 -11.06 -5.98
N ASN A 12 -10.94 -10.91 -5.55
CA ASN A 12 -11.64 -9.61 -5.58
C ASN A 12 -11.77 -8.93 -4.20
N ALA A 13 -11.53 -9.66 -3.10
CA ALA A 13 -11.63 -9.08 -1.76
C ALA A 13 -10.49 -8.09 -1.51
N ASP A 14 -9.26 -8.52 -1.79
CA ASP A 14 -8.02 -7.76 -1.56
C ASP A 14 -8.01 -6.42 -2.30
N ALA A 15 -8.42 -6.46 -3.57
CA ALA A 15 -8.55 -5.25 -4.38
C ALA A 15 -9.56 -4.27 -3.77
N LYS A 16 -10.67 -4.76 -3.21
CA LYS A 16 -11.73 -3.90 -2.68
C LYS A 16 -11.28 -3.11 -1.46
N ILE A 17 -10.55 -3.72 -0.52
CA ILE A 17 -10.10 -3.02 0.70
C ILE A 17 -9.12 -1.89 0.32
N TYR A 18 -8.16 -2.17 -0.55
CA TYR A 18 -7.22 -1.16 -1.04
C TYR A 18 -7.93 -0.01 -1.77
N GLU A 19 -8.80 -0.31 -2.74
CA GLU A 19 -9.51 0.71 -3.52
C GLU A 19 -10.41 1.60 -2.65
N GLN A 20 -11.01 1.04 -1.61
CA GLN A 20 -11.94 1.80 -0.76
C GLN A 20 -11.25 2.63 0.32
N ASN A 21 -10.05 2.25 0.75
CA ASN A 21 -9.40 2.84 1.92
C ASN A 21 -8.09 3.57 1.62
N CYS A 22 -7.45 3.30 0.47
CA CYS A 22 -6.18 3.90 0.10
C CYS A 22 -6.34 4.91 -1.04
N VAL A 23 -7.07 4.55 -2.09
CA VAL A 23 -7.15 5.35 -3.31
C VAL A 23 -7.87 6.70 -3.15
N PRO A 24 -9.00 6.82 -2.42
CA PRO A 24 -9.79 8.05 -2.41
C PRO A 24 -9.01 9.28 -1.92
N CYS A 25 -8.18 9.15 -0.89
CA CYS A 25 -7.35 10.26 -0.42
C CYS A 25 -6.15 10.52 -1.35
N HIS A 26 -5.68 9.48 -2.05
CA HIS A 26 -4.47 9.58 -2.88
C HIS A 26 -4.74 10.04 -4.31
N GLU A 27 -5.96 9.87 -4.83
CA GLU A 27 -6.37 10.42 -6.14
C GLU A 27 -6.55 11.94 -6.11
N GLU A 28 -6.81 12.51 -4.93
CA GLU A 28 -6.91 13.96 -4.72
C GLU A 28 -5.55 14.65 -4.61
N LEU A 29 -4.46 13.89 -4.47
CA LEU A 29 -3.11 14.45 -4.36
C LEU A 29 -2.50 14.73 -5.75
N ASP A 30 -1.71 15.80 -5.83
CA ASP A 30 -0.88 16.10 -7.02
C ASP A 30 0.15 14.99 -7.33
N VAL A 31 0.37 14.07 -6.40
CA VAL A 31 1.37 13.02 -6.46
C VAL A 31 0.69 11.65 -6.40
N GLY A 32 0.91 10.85 -7.44
CA GLY A 32 0.39 9.50 -7.51
C GLY A 32 0.89 8.61 -6.36
N ILE A 33 0.01 7.73 -5.88
CA ILE A 33 0.33 6.78 -4.81
C ILE A 33 1.56 5.91 -5.14
N ASP A 34 1.80 5.61 -6.43
CA ASP A 34 2.99 4.91 -6.93
C ASP A 34 4.32 5.58 -6.54
N LYS A 35 4.35 6.92 -6.43
CA LYS A 35 5.58 7.63 -6.05
C LYS A 35 5.95 7.40 -4.59
N PHE A 36 4.97 7.25 -3.71
CA PHE A 36 5.21 6.87 -2.33
C PHE A 36 5.72 5.44 -2.26
N PHE A 37 5.14 4.52 -3.05
CA PHE A 37 5.60 3.14 -3.16
C PHE A 37 7.10 3.06 -3.50
N TYR A 38 7.52 3.77 -4.56
CA TYR A 38 8.92 3.75 -4.97
C TYR A 38 9.87 4.32 -3.91
N ARG A 39 9.43 5.31 -3.11
CA ARG A 39 10.22 5.80 -1.97
C ARG A 39 10.36 4.73 -0.89
N TYR A 40 9.30 4.00 -0.54
CA TYR A 40 9.39 2.88 0.40
C TYR A 40 10.39 1.82 -0.10
N VAL A 41 10.30 1.42 -1.37
CA VAL A 41 11.24 0.46 -1.96
C VAL A 41 12.68 0.98 -1.90
N LEU A 42 12.90 2.26 -2.21
CA LEU A 42 14.23 2.88 -2.16
C LEU A 42 14.83 2.88 -0.75
N VAL A 43 14.03 3.09 0.29
CA VAL A 43 14.49 3.15 1.69
C VAL A 43 14.71 1.75 2.28
N PHE A 44 13.79 0.82 2.05
CA PHE A 44 13.75 -0.45 2.78
C PHE A 44 14.22 -1.67 1.98
N SER A 45 14.34 -1.56 0.64
CA SER A 45 15.00 -2.53 -0.26
C SER A 45 14.46 -3.97 -0.33
N SER A 46 13.46 -4.36 0.46
CA SER A 46 12.83 -5.69 0.41
C SER A 46 11.32 -5.62 0.64
N GLU A 47 10.59 -6.64 0.19
CA GLU A 47 9.15 -6.75 0.44
C GLU A 47 8.83 -6.72 1.93
N ILE A 48 9.51 -7.57 2.71
CA ILE A 48 9.26 -7.74 4.15
C ILE A 48 9.47 -6.42 4.88
N SER A 49 10.59 -5.73 4.61
CA SER A 49 10.91 -4.45 5.25
C SER A 49 10.01 -3.30 4.80
N VAL A 50 9.62 -3.26 3.52
CA VAL A 50 8.64 -2.28 3.02
C VAL A 50 7.30 -2.45 3.71
N LYS A 51 6.76 -3.67 3.73
CA LYS A 51 5.46 -3.96 4.36
C LYS A 51 5.49 -3.67 5.85
N ALA A 52 6.56 -4.06 6.55
CA ALA A 52 6.73 -3.78 7.97
C ALA A 52 6.77 -2.28 8.27
N ALA A 53 7.57 -1.51 7.53
CA ALA A 53 7.68 -0.06 7.72
C ALA A 53 6.38 0.68 7.35
N LEU A 54 5.71 0.27 6.28
CA LEU A 54 4.43 0.83 5.87
C LEU A 54 3.36 0.54 6.93
N LYS A 55 3.27 -0.70 7.44
CA LYS A 55 2.33 -1.08 8.49
C LYS A 55 2.58 -0.27 9.77
N ASP A 56 3.83 -0.16 10.21
CA ASP A 56 4.18 0.63 11.40
C ASP A 56 3.82 2.12 11.24
N TYR A 57 4.11 2.71 10.07
CA TYR A 57 3.74 4.10 9.79
C TYR A 57 2.22 4.30 9.73
N LEU A 58 1.47 3.38 9.14
CA LEU A 58 0.02 3.49 9.03
C LEU A 58 -0.68 3.32 10.39
N LEU A 59 -0.15 2.51 11.29
CA LEU A 59 -0.69 2.33 12.65
C LEU A 59 -0.24 3.45 13.61
N HIS A 60 1.01 3.90 13.48
CA HIS A 60 1.64 4.87 14.38
C HIS A 60 2.36 5.97 13.60
N PRO A 61 1.62 6.81 12.86
CA PRO A 61 2.22 7.82 12.00
C PRO A 61 2.97 8.87 12.84
N MET A 62 4.24 9.05 12.53
CA MET A 62 5.14 10.03 13.15
C MET A 62 6.07 10.62 12.09
N LYS A 63 6.56 11.84 12.30
CA LYS A 63 7.47 12.51 11.38
C LYS A 63 8.71 11.65 11.11
N GLU A 64 9.27 11.07 12.16
CA GLU A 64 10.50 10.26 12.15
C GLU A 64 10.32 8.91 11.45
N LYS A 65 9.08 8.44 11.32
CA LYS A 65 8.72 7.19 10.64
C LYS A 65 8.26 7.39 9.19
N SER A 66 8.11 8.64 8.76
CA SER A 66 7.67 8.97 7.41
C SER A 66 8.78 8.77 6.39
N ILE A 67 8.42 8.29 5.19
CA ILE A 67 9.32 8.25 4.03
C ILE A 67 9.42 9.61 3.29
N LEU A 68 8.66 10.61 3.76
CA LEU A 68 8.65 11.93 3.17
C LEU A 68 9.75 12.80 3.77
N PRO A 69 10.49 13.58 2.96
CA PRO A 69 11.38 14.62 3.47
C PRO A 69 10.56 15.74 4.12
N ASP A 70 11.20 16.50 5.02
CA ASP A 70 10.57 17.56 5.83
C ASP A 70 9.69 18.52 5.01
N GLY A 71 10.16 19.02 3.87
CA GLY A 71 9.37 19.94 3.04
C GLY A 71 8.10 19.33 2.45
N LEU A 72 8.04 18.01 2.25
CA LEU A 72 6.81 17.33 1.83
C LEU A 72 5.89 17.04 3.03
N ILE A 73 6.44 16.84 4.22
CA ILE A 73 5.65 16.74 5.45
C ILE A 73 5.00 18.10 5.77
N GLU A 74 5.69 19.20 5.55
CA GLU A 74 5.11 20.54 5.70
C GLU A 74 3.97 20.79 4.69
N LYS A 75 4.07 20.28 3.45
CA LYS A 75 3.02 20.42 2.43
C LYS A 75 1.81 19.53 2.69
N TYR A 76 2.03 18.25 2.97
CA TYR A 76 0.97 17.23 3.02
C TYR A 76 0.55 16.84 4.44
N GLY A 77 1.28 17.28 5.45
CA GLY A 77 1.07 16.89 6.83
C GLY A 77 1.55 15.47 7.14
N ILE A 78 1.26 15.04 8.35
CA ILE A 78 1.41 13.65 8.80
C ILE A 78 0.05 12.99 8.66
N LYS A 79 0.03 11.75 8.16
CA LYS A 79 -1.20 10.97 8.01
C LYS A 79 -1.85 10.69 9.37
N GLU A 80 -3.18 10.70 9.42
CA GLU A 80 -3.92 10.17 10.57
C GLU A 80 -3.82 8.64 10.68
N PRO A 81 -3.77 8.08 11.90
CA PRO A 81 -3.68 6.64 12.13
C PRO A 81 -4.76 5.86 11.37
N SER A 82 -4.41 4.70 10.85
CA SER A 82 -5.34 3.81 10.17
C SER A 82 -6.44 3.34 11.13
N SER A 83 -7.68 3.38 10.66
CA SER A 83 -8.84 2.80 11.35
C SER A 83 -9.12 1.35 10.95
N LEU A 84 -8.34 0.80 10.01
CA LEU A 84 -8.50 -0.60 9.58
C LEU A 84 -8.07 -1.55 10.70
N LYS A 85 -8.75 -2.69 10.79
CA LYS A 85 -8.27 -3.83 11.56
C LYS A 85 -6.97 -4.34 10.96
N GLU A 86 -6.16 -4.99 11.78
CA GLU A 86 -4.81 -5.40 11.42
C GLU A 86 -4.76 -6.33 10.19
N ASP A 87 -5.69 -7.28 10.11
CA ASP A 87 -5.86 -8.19 8.96
C ASP A 87 -6.20 -7.44 7.67
N ALA A 88 -7.19 -6.55 7.72
CA ALA A 88 -7.58 -5.72 6.58
C ALA A 88 -6.47 -4.75 6.15
N LEU A 89 -5.68 -4.26 7.10
CA LEU A 89 -4.53 -3.40 6.81
C LEU A 89 -3.42 -4.17 6.10
N GLU A 90 -3.12 -5.39 6.55
CA GLU A 90 -2.15 -6.27 5.88
C GLU A 90 -2.59 -6.61 4.45
N GLU A 91 -3.87 -6.95 4.27
CA GLU A 91 -4.46 -7.22 2.95
C GLU A 91 -4.32 -6.03 1.99
N ALA A 92 -4.61 -4.81 2.47
CA ALA A 92 -4.44 -3.60 1.67
C ALA A 92 -2.97 -3.31 1.31
N ILE A 93 -2.04 -3.56 2.23
CA ILE A 93 -0.59 -3.41 2.00
C ILE A 93 -0.08 -4.45 0.98
N ASP A 94 -0.58 -5.67 1.06
CA ASP A 94 -0.24 -6.74 0.12
C ASP A 94 -0.73 -6.43 -1.30
N GLU A 95 -1.97 -5.95 -1.42
CA GLU A 95 -2.51 -5.48 -2.70
C GLU A 95 -1.70 -4.31 -3.25
N TYR A 96 -1.30 -3.35 -2.40
CA TYR A 96 -0.46 -2.23 -2.80
C TYR A 96 0.90 -2.70 -3.35
N TRP A 97 1.57 -3.62 -2.65
CA TRP A 97 2.82 -4.22 -3.11
C TRP A 97 2.66 -4.93 -4.45
N ARG A 98 1.64 -5.79 -4.57
CA ARG A 98 1.35 -6.53 -5.80
C ARG A 98 1.05 -5.60 -6.97
N ARG A 99 0.32 -4.52 -6.75
CA ARG A 99 -0.01 -3.57 -7.81
C ARG A 99 1.25 -2.92 -8.40
N TYR A 100 2.14 -2.40 -7.56
CA TYR A 100 3.26 -1.58 -8.04
C TYR A 100 4.57 -2.32 -8.29
N THR A 101 4.77 -3.52 -7.72
CA THR A 101 5.93 -4.36 -8.09
C THR A 101 5.77 -5.09 -9.42
N PHE A 102 4.54 -5.33 -9.88
CA PHE A 102 4.27 -6.04 -11.13
C PHE A 102 4.16 -5.11 -12.34
N ILE A 103 3.87 -3.83 -12.16
CA ILE A 103 3.78 -2.82 -13.25
C ILE A 103 5.12 -2.63 -14.00
N GLY A 104 6.24 -3.16 -13.49
CA GLY A 104 7.54 -3.19 -14.20
C GLY A 104 8.00 -4.56 -14.70
N LYS A 105 7.29 -5.66 -14.37
CA LYS A 105 7.71 -7.04 -14.72
C LYS A 105 7.14 -7.57 -16.03
N LEU A 106 6.13 -6.89 -16.59
CA LEU A 106 5.58 -7.17 -17.91
C LEU A 106 6.20 -6.20 -18.94
N ARG A 107 7.36 -6.56 -19.46
CA ARG A 107 7.90 -6.05 -20.73
C ARG A 107 8.32 -7.22 -21.58
#